data_AF-A0AAU5AG36-F1
#
_entry.id   AF-A0AAU5AG36-F1
#
_cell.length_a   1.000
_cell.length_b   1.000
_cell.length_c   1.000
_cell.angle_alpha   90.00
_cell.angle_beta   90.00
_cell.angle_gamma   90.00
#
_symmetry.space_group_name_H-M   'P 1'
#
loop_
_entity.id
_entity.type
_entity.pdbx_description
1 polymer ?
#
loop_
_entity_poly.entity_id
_entity_poly.type
_entity_poly.pdbx_seq_one_letter_code
_entity_poly.pdbx_strand_id
1 'polypeptide(L)'
;MRSGVPPSFVHRITKYDPADRDEHGSYRGAEEAVSDRGPVEAAYLESISAFAEAAGIDRLEIREPSVTGLVHFGAQPAVDGHGLSDLFPADLTGYHDGAEVSLAAALELIRVMLREQGAWCRLEAGDVFTVHVGWDQYVYVGSDRPCTDAVARTRELGLFAEPLVASPYAAEPEVTHAADEGFWASIRTELATRQGLLLEETHFVSATRWHRLTADNLNSVRAGLGPRALLTVWPDLQPDVGAVLTALPYEWHIEFVWETKDGTIRHVTVDETQYQELAALAADARAACALSLYNDERSPLLQAILPDSDGVLRARW
;
A
#
# COMPACT_ATOMS: atom_id res chain seq x y z
N MET A 1 5.96 -10.46 20.81
CA MET A 1 5.20 -9.21 20.71
C MET A 1 6.14 -8.05 21.04
N ARG A 2 6.75 -7.46 20.02
CA ARG A 2 7.44 -6.16 20.15
C ARG A 2 6.55 -5.17 19.41
N SER A 3 5.82 -4.37 20.16
CA SER A 3 5.24 -3.13 19.65
C SER A 3 6.43 -2.28 19.20
N GLY A 4 6.59 -2.07 17.90
CA GLY A 4 7.64 -1.20 17.38
C GLY A 4 7.36 0.20 17.87
N VAL A 5 8.24 0.74 18.71
CA VAL A 5 8.16 2.15 19.09
C VAL A 5 8.66 2.93 17.88
N PRO A 6 7.89 3.89 17.33
CA PRO A 6 8.37 4.67 16.21
C PRO A 6 9.69 5.37 16.56
N PRO A 7 10.59 5.57 15.58
CA PRO A 7 11.88 6.20 15.83
C PRO A 7 11.71 7.54 16.56
N SER A 8 12.52 7.77 17.58
CA SER A 8 12.34 8.89 18.53
C SER A 8 12.67 10.26 17.93
N PHE A 9 13.38 10.31 16.80
CA PHE A 9 13.76 11.54 16.13
C PHE A 9 13.21 11.53 14.71
N VAL A 10 12.18 12.34 14.46
CA VAL A 10 11.55 12.46 13.14
C VAL A 10 11.82 13.85 12.58
N HIS A 11 12.21 13.90 11.31
CA HIS A 11 12.39 15.13 10.56
C HIS A 11 11.55 15.11 9.29
N ARG A 12 10.89 16.24 8.99
CA ARG A 12 10.38 16.53 7.66
C ARG A 12 11.46 17.29 6.89
N ILE A 13 11.97 16.66 5.84
CA ILE A 13 12.87 17.25 4.88
C ILE A 13 12.04 17.87 3.76
N THR A 14 12.33 19.13 3.42
CA THR A 14 11.56 19.85 2.41
C THR A 14 12.36 20.94 1.69
N LYS A 15 12.00 21.22 0.44
CA LYS A 15 12.47 22.39 -0.31
C LYS A 15 11.71 23.68 0.04
N TYR A 16 10.55 23.56 0.70
CA TYR A 16 9.72 24.70 1.06
C TYR A 16 10.27 25.42 2.28
N ASP A 17 10.56 26.71 2.15
CA ASP A 17 10.91 27.53 3.31
C ASP A 17 9.73 27.57 4.29
N PRO A 18 9.90 27.12 5.54
CA PRO A 18 8.86 27.20 6.55
C PRO A 18 8.37 28.63 6.81
N ALA A 19 9.17 29.66 6.51
CA ALA A 19 8.80 31.06 6.63
C ALA A 19 7.75 31.50 5.60
N ASP A 20 7.58 30.76 4.51
CA ASP A 20 6.61 31.04 3.44
C ASP A 20 5.25 30.36 3.67
N ARG A 21 5.01 29.79 4.86
CA ARG A 21 3.72 29.20 5.22
C ARG A 21 2.81 30.22 5.88
N ASP A 22 1.51 30.11 5.61
CA ASP A 22 0.50 30.90 6.30
C ASP A 22 0.21 30.38 7.72
N GLU A 23 -0.67 31.08 8.44
CA GLU A 23 -1.06 30.75 9.82
C GLU A 23 -1.74 29.37 9.96
N HIS A 24 -2.21 28.78 8.85
CA HIS A 24 -2.79 27.43 8.80
C HIS A 24 -1.75 26.37 8.37
N GLY A 25 -0.48 26.77 8.19
CA GLY A 25 0.60 25.89 7.75
C GLY A 25 0.62 25.59 6.26
N SER A 26 -0.22 26.25 5.45
CA SER A 26 -0.22 26.06 4.00
C SER A 26 0.90 26.85 3.35
N TYR A 27 1.68 26.23 2.46
CA TYR A 27 2.76 26.89 1.74
C TYR A 27 2.22 27.91 0.72
N ARG A 28 2.80 29.12 0.69
CA ARG A 28 2.40 30.23 -0.19
C ARG A 28 3.53 30.76 -1.07
N GLY A 29 4.71 30.15 -1.01
CA GLY A 29 5.87 30.56 -1.81
C GLY A 29 5.80 30.06 -3.26
N ALA A 30 6.90 30.23 -3.99
CA ALA A 30 6.98 30.00 -5.43
C ALA A 30 7.38 28.57 -5.84
N GLU A 31 7.82 27.74 -4.90
CA GLU A 31 8.23 26.37 -5.16
C GLU A 31 7.02 25.50 -5.58
N GLU A 32 7.17 24.74 -6.67
CA GLU A 32 6.13 23.85 -7.17
C GLU A 32 6.10 22.51 -6.44
N ALA A 33 4.98 21.77 -6.50
CA ALA A 33 4.85 20.42 -5.92
C ALA A 33 5.47 19.29 -6.75
N VAL A 34 6.17 19.63 -7.85
CA VAL A 34 6.71 18.65 -8.79
C VAL A 34 8.23 18.54 -8.64
N SER A 35 8.77 17.33 -8.87
CA SER A 35 10.23 17.13 -8.91
C SER A 35 10.86 17.93 -10.03
N ASP A 36 11.94 18.64 -9.70
CA ASP A 36 12.78 19.32 -10.67
C ASP A 36 13.62 18.33 -11.51
N ARG A 37 13.65 17.05 -11.12
CA ARG A 37 14.51 15.99 -11.69
C ARG A 37 15.97 16.42 -11.78
N GLY A 38 16.38 17.28 -10.84
CA GLY A 38 17.58 18.09 -10.93
C GLY A 38 18.25 18.25 -9.57
N PRO A 39 18.82 19.43 -9.27
CA PRO A 39 19.53 19.67 -8.02
C PRO A 39 18.72 19.42 -6.76
N VAL A 40 17.43 19.75 -6.74
CA VAL A 40 16.58 19.58 -5.54
C VAL A 40 16.29 18.10 -5.28
N GLU A 41 15.94 17.34 -6.32
CA GLU A 41 15.82 15.88 -6.22
C GLU A 41 17.13 15.25 -5.72
N ALA A 42 18.28 15.66 -6.28
CA ALA A 42 19.58 15.17 -5.83
C ALA A 42 19.86 15.51 -4.36
N ALA A 43 19.51 16.71 -3.91
CA ALA A 43 19.64 17.14 -2.52
C ALA A 43 18.78 16.29 -1.57
N TYR A 44 17.56 15.90 -1.96
CA TYR A 44 16.73 14.99 -1.15
C TYR A 44 17.42 13.63 -1.00
N LEU A 45 17.87 13.04 -2.11
CA LEU A 45 18.50 11.72 -2.08
C LEU A 45 19.81 11.73 -1.27
N GLU A 46 20.62 12.76 -1.42
CA GLU A 46 21.87 12.91 -0.65
C GLU A 46 21.58 13.11 0.84
N SER A 47 20.55 13.90 1.19
CA SER A 47 20.14 14.07 2.58
C SER A 47 19.73 12.73 3.20
N ILE A 48 18.93 11.94 2.50
CA ILE A 48 18.49 10.61 2.98
C ILE A 48 19.67 9.65 3.12
N SER A 49 20.61 9.66 2.18
CA SER A 49 21.86 8.89 2.29
C SER A 49 22.64 9.27 3.56
N ALA A 50 22.79 10.57 3.84
CA ALA A 50 23.48 11.04 5.04
C ALA A 50 22.77 10.60 6.34
N PHE A 51 21.44 10.60 6.36
CA PHE A 51 20.66 10.08 7.48
C PHE A 51 20.85 8.57 7.67
N ALA A 52 20.80 7.80 6.59
CA ALA A 52 21.02 6.34 6.61
C ALA A 52 22.43 6.00 7.08
N GLU A 53 23.45 6.69 6.57
CA GLU A 53 24.86 6.53 6.97
C GLU A 53 25.06 6.84 8.47
N ALA A 54 24.47 7.94 8.97
CA ALA A 54 24.55 8.30 10.39
C ALA A 54 23.86 7.28 11.31
N ALA A 55 22.79 6.64 10.82
CA ALA A 55 22.10 5.56 11.51
C ALA A 55 22.80 4.19 11.36
N GLY A 56 23.75 4.06 10.42
CA GLY A 56 24.45 2.81 10.12
C GLY A 56 23.60 1.83 9.30
N ILE A 57 22.71 2.34 8.44
CA ILE A 57 21.77 1.56 7.66
C ILE A 57 22.28 1.42 6.22
N ASP A 58 22.41 0.17 5.76
CA ASP A 58 22.77 -0.18 4.39
C ASP A 58 21.69 -1.00 3.66
N ARG A 59 20.65 -1.43 4.39
CA ARG A 59 19.50 -2.18 3.88
C ARG A 59 18.20 -1.74 4.55
N LEU A 60 17.13 -1.77 3.77
CA LEU A 60 15.80 -1.34 4.17
C LEU A 60 14.77 -2.36 3.72
N GLU A 61 13.74 -2.54 4.53
CA GLU A 61 12.55 -3.33 4.21
C GLU A 61 11.49 -2.41 3.58
N ILE A 62 10.89 -2.87 2.49
CA ILE A 62 9.72 -2.23 1.87
C ILE A 62 8.51 -2.45 2.76
N ARG A 63 7.74 -1.41 2.99
CA ARG A 63 6.52 -1.42 3.81
C ARG A 63 5.38 -0.73 3.06
N GLU A 64 4.18 -1.30 3.16
CA GLU A 64 2.97 -0.76 2.51
C GLU A 64 3.17 -0.45 1.02
N PRO A 65 3.68 -1.41 0.22
CA PRO A 65 3.90 -1.15 -1.20
C PRO A 65 2.57 -0.87 -1.89
N SER A 66 2.58 0.18 -2.68
CA SER A 66 1.49 0.62 -3.53
C SER A 66 2.03 0.96 -4.91
N VAL A 67 1.18 0.76 -5.91
CA VAL A 67 1.37 1.26 -7.27
C VAL A 67 0.13 2.05 -7.66
N THR A 68 0.23 3.00 -8.58
CA THR A 68 -0.95 3.73 -9.07
C THR A 68 -1.98 2.76 -9.59
N GLY A 69 -3.11 2.69 -8.89
CA GLY A 69 -4.30 1.96 -9.26
C GLY A 69 -5.32 2.86 -9.96
N LEU A 70 -6.62 2.63 -9.71
CA LEU A 70 -7.72 3.38 -10.34
C LEU A 70 -7.66 4.90 -10.07
N VAL A 71 -7.06 5.30 -8.94
CA VAL A 71 -6.89 6.71 -8.57
C VAL A 71 -5.41 7.08 -8.60
N HIS A 72 -5.08 8.04 -9.47
CA HIS A 72 -3.77 8.64 -9.56
C HIS A 72 -3.66 9.82 -8.58
N PHE A 73 -2.99 9.60 -7.46
CA PHE A 73 -2.76 10.65 -6.46
C PHE A 73 -1.40 11.34 -6.67
N GLY A 74 -1.30 12.02 -7.81
CA GLY A 74 -0.15 12.83 -8.19
C GLY A 74 -0.51 13.76 -9.34
N ALA A 75 0.22 14.86 -9.50
CA ALA A 75 0.01 15.86 -10.54
C ALA A 75 0.45 15.37 -11.94
N GLN A 76 1.30 14.35 -12.03
CA GLN A 76 1.81 13.79 -13.29
C GLN A 76 1.27 12.39 -13.57
N PRO A 77 0.84 12.02 -14.79
CA PRO A 77 0.40 10.65 -15.09
C PRO A 77 1.46 9.59 -14.76
N ALA A 78 1.03 8.45 -14.22
CA ALA A 78 1.89 7.30 -13.99
C ALA A 78 2.60 6.87 -15.28
N VAL A 79 3.87 6.47 -15.15
CA VAL A 79 4.66 5.95 -16.26
C VAL A 79 4.49 4.44 -16.37
N ASP A 80 4.69 3.89 -17.58
CA ASP A 80 4.67 2.45 -17.81
C ASP A 80 5.60 1.71 -16.83
N GLY A 81 5.08 0.64 -16.22
CA GLY A 81 5.81 -0.12 -15.19
C GLY A 81 6.00 0.64 -13.86
N HIS A 82 5.27 1.74 -13.64
CA HIS A 82 5.26 2.53 -12.40
C HIS A 82 6.63 3.09 -11.98
N GLY A 83 7.56 3.23 -12.92
CA GLY A 83 8.94 3.65 -12.67
C GLY A 83 9.82 2.54 -12.07
N LEU A 84 9.31 1.32 -11.94
CA LEU A 84 9.98 0.20 -11.28
C LEU A 84 10.74 -0.73 -12.22
N SER A 85 10.63 -0.56 -13.54
CA SER A 85 11.19 -1.48 -14.55
C SER A 85 12.70 -1.72 -14.45
N ASP A 86 13.46 -0.76 -13.91
CA ASP A 86 14.91 -0.88 -13.71
C ASP A 86 15.28 -1.48 -12.33
N LEU A 87 14.30 -1.61 -11.43
CA LEU A 87 14.48 -2.09 -10.05
C LEU A 87 13.91 -3.50 -9.85
N PHE A 88 12.80 -3.81 -10.51
CA PHE A 88 12.08 -5.07 -10.39
C PHE A 88 11.70 -5.61 -11.77
N PRO A 89 11.50 -6.93 -11.90
CA PRO A 89 10.92 -7.50 -13.11
C PRO A 89 9.53 -6.93 -13.39
N ALA A 90 9.05 -7.06 -14.63
CA ALA A 90 7.77 -6.49 -15.08
C ALA A 90 6.55 -7.04 -14.32
N ASP A 91 6.66 -8.22 -13.71
CA ASP A 91 5.63 -8.80 -12.84
C ASP A 91 5.72 -8.31 -11.38
N LEU A 92 6.61 -7.35 -11.11
CA LEU A 92 6.89 -6.74 -9.81
C LEU A 92 7.40 -7.74 -8.76
N THR A 93 7.92 -8.90 -9.17
CA THR A 93 8.53 -9.86 -8.24
C THR A 93 9.63 -9.17 -7.41
N GLY A 94 9.48 -9.21 -6.09
CA GLY A 94 10.41 -8.59 -5.14
C GLY A 94 9.99 -7.20 -4.64
N TYR A 95 8.97 -6.57 -5.23
CA TYR A 95 8.33 -5.37 -4.69
C TYR A 95 7.11 -5.79 -3.87
N HIS A 96 7.31 -6.12 -2.60
CA HIS A 96 6.23 -6.55 -1.70
C HIS A 96 6.57 -6.22 -0.24
N ASP A 97 5.59 -6.28 0.65
CA ASP A 97 5.79 -5.94 2.06
C ASP A 97 6.86 -6.86 2.71
N GLY A 98 7.78 -6.22 3.42
CA GLY A 98 8.97 -6.80 4.04
C GLY A 98 10.09 -7.22 3.09
N ALA A 99 10.03 -6.93 1.80
CA ALA A 99 11.13 -7.22 0.89
C ALA A 99 12.35 -6.37 1.27
N GLU A 100 13.53 -6.98 1.38
CA GLU A 100 14.75 -6.27 1.79
C GLU A 100 15.56 -5.79 0.57
N VAL A 101 15.71 -4.48 0.45
CA VAL A 101 16.48 -3.80 -0.60
C VAL A 101 17.76 -3.19 -0.04
N SER A 102 18.76 -2.99 -0.90
CA SER A 102 19.95 -2.21 -0.53
C SER A 102 19.61 -0.73 -0.43
N LEU A 103 20.42 0.06 0.30
CA LEU A 103 20.27 1.51 0.37
C LEU A 103 20.26 2.15 -1.03
N ALA A 104 21.09 1.67 -1.95
CA ALA A 104 21.11 2.18 -3.32
C ALA A 104 19.75 1.98 -4.03
N ALA A 105 19.16 0.79 -3.92
CA ALA A 105 17.84 0.52 -4.49
C ALA A 105 16.72 1.30 -3.77
N ALA A 106 16.84 1.49 -2.45
CA ALA A 106 15.92 2.32 -1.67
C ALA A 106 15.93 3.80 -2.10
N LEU A 107 17.11 4.36 -2.40
CA LEU A 107 17.23 5.72 -2.93
C LEU A 107 16.59 5.85 -4.33
N GLU A 108 16.69 4.82 -5.17
CA GLU A 108 15.99 4.80 -6.46
C GLU A 108 14.46 4.69 -6.28
N LEU A 109 13.97 3.91 -5.31
CA LEU A 109 12.54 3.89 -4.95
C LEU A 109 12.06 5.28 -4.49
N ILE A 110 12.84 5.98 -3.67
CA ILE A 110 12.52 7.36 -3.25
C ILE A 110 12.50 8.31 -4.44
N ARG A 111 13.42 8.15 -5.40
CA ARG A 111 13.41 8.93 -6.63
C ARG A 111 12.13 8.70 -7.44
N VAL A 112 11.68 7.45 -7.57
CA VAL A 112 10.41 7.10 -8.22
C VAL A 112 9.23 7.79 -7.52
N MET A 113 9.21 7.76 -6.18
CA MET A 113 8.18 8.42 -5.36
C MET A 113 8.19 9.95 -5.51
N LEU A 114 9.36 10.59 -5.41
CA LEU A 114 9.52 12.03 -5.59
C LEU A 114 9.04 12.51 -6.96
N ARG A 115 9.18 11.66 -7.99
CA ARG A 115 8.76 11.94 -9.36
C ARG A 115 7.30 11.57 -9.63
N GLU A 116 6.57 11.07 -8.63
CA GLU A 116 5.18 10.62 -8.77
C GLU A 116 4.99 9.61 -9.91
N GLN A 117 5.97 8.74 -10.12
CA GLN A 117 6.01 7.82 -11.27
C GLN A 117 5.05 6.64 -11.16
N GLY A 118 4.38 6.49 -10.02
CA GLY A 118 3.30 5.55 -9.82
C GLY A 118 3.52 4.62 -8.63
N ALA A 119 4.76 4.29 -8.26
CA ALA A 119 5.01 3.47 -7.07
C ALA A 119 5.14 4.33 -5.81
N TRP A 120 4.64 3.79 -4.69
CA TRP A 120 4.82 4.34 -3.35
C TRP A 120 5.06 3.23 -2.34
N CYS A 121 6.01 3.45 -1.42
CA CYS A 121 6.19 2.58 -0.26
C CYS A 121 6.85 3.35 0.88
N ARG A 122 6.65 2.87 2.09
CA ARG A 122 7.51 3.22 3.23
C ARG A 122 8.73 2.30 3.25
N LEU A 123 9.87 2.81 3.71
CA LEU A 123 11.14 2.08 3.76
C LEU A 123 11.68 2.11 5.18
N GLU A 124 11.95 0.94 5.77
CA GLU A 124 12.25 0.84 7.20
C GLU A 124 13.39 -0.11 7.52
N ALA A 125 14.09 0.15 8.63
CA ALA A 125 15.03 -0.79 9.23
C ALA A 125 14.60 -1.05 10.68
N GLY A 126 13.58 -1.90 10.85
CA GLY A 126 12.95 -2.12 12.15
C GLY A 126 12.56 -0.81 12.84
N ASP A 127 12.84 -0.71 14.14
CA ASP A 127 12.55 0.49 14.92
C ASP A 127 13.68 1.56 14.85
N VAL A 128 14.69 1.34 13.99
CA VAL A 128 15.91 2.15 13.93
C VAL A 128 15.80 3.28 12.91
N PHE A 129 15.15 3.02 11.77
CA PHE A 129 15.11 3.97 10.66
C PHE A 129 13.82 3.83 9.87
N THR A 130 13.26 4.94 9.42
CA THR A 130 12.12 4.97 8.49
C THR A 130 12.28 6.13 7.52
N VAL A 131 11.88 5.94 6.26
CA VAL A 131 11.77 7.00 5.27
C VAL A 131 10.57 6.77 4.35
N HIS A 132 9.83 7.83 4.07
CA HIS A 132 8.77 7.83 3.07
C HIS A 132 8.57 9.24 2.50
N VAL A 133 7.99 9.29 1.30
CA VAL A 133 7.62 10.53 0.62
C VAL A 133 6.12 10.74 0.82
N GLY A 134 5.73 11.83 1.49
CA GLY A 134 4.33 12.24 1.58
C GLY A 134 3.92 13.12 0.40
N TRP A 135 2.77 13.76 0.56
CA TRP A 135 2.23 14.71 -0.41
C TRP A 135 3.19 15.90 -0.63
N ASP A 136 3.08 16.55 -1.79
CA ASP A 136 3.89 17.72 -2.16
C ASP A 136 5.40 17.51 -2.00
N GLN A 137 5.90 16.28 -2.17
CA GLN A 137 7.31 15.92 -2.01
C GLN A 137 7.89 16.18 -0.60
N TYR A 138 7.05 16.27 0.43
CA TYR A 138 7.55 16.25 1.81
C TYR A 138 8.17 14.89 2.12
N VAL A 139 9.46 14.84 2.45
CA VAL A 139 10.12 13.59 2.83
C VAL A 139 10.16 13.50 4.35
N TYR A 140 9.73 12.37 4.90
CA TYR A 140 9.78 12.13 6.34
C TYR A 140 10.87 11.10 6.62
N VAL A 141 11.83 11.46 7.46
CA VAL A 141 12.91 10.57 7.89
C VAL A 141 12.84 10.44 9.42
N GLY A 142 12.74 9.21 9.90
CA GLY A 142 12.83 8.90 11.33
C GLY A 142 14.08 8.08 11.64
N SER A 143 14.67 8.32 12.80
CA SER A 143 15.85 7.61 13.30
C SER A 143 15.77 7.37 14.81
N ASP A 144 16.45 6.32 15.29
CA ASP A 144 16.65 6.04 16.72
C ASP A 144 17.61 7.04 17.40
N ARG A 145 18.29 7.87 16.61
CA ARG A 145 19.27 8.86 17.07
C ARG A 145 19.08 10.21 16.38
N PRO A 146 19.65 11.29 16.93
CA PRO A 146 19.41 12.65 16.43
C PRO A 146 19.92 12.94 15.00
N CYS A 147 20.94 12.21 14.52
CA CYS A 147 21.58 12.43 13.21
C CYS A 147 21.94 13.91 12.91
N THR A 148 22.54 14.61 13.88
CA THR A 148 22.82 16.07 13.79
C THR A 148 23.62 16.47 12.55
N ASP A 149 24.56 15.63 12.15
CA ASP A 149 25.42 15.90 10.99
C ASP A 149 24.63 15.78 9.68
N ALA A 150 23.71 14.82 9.58
CA ALA A 150 22.81 14.69 8.45
C ALA A 150 21.81 15.86 8.36
N VAL A 151 21.31 16.33 9.51
CA VAL A 151 20.46 17.54 9.59
C VAL A 151 21.23 18.77 9.12
N ALA A 152 22.49 18.94 9.52
CA ALA A 152 23.34 20.03 9.06
C ALA A 152 23.60 19.92 7.55
N ARG A 153 23.94 18.72 7.06
CA ARG A 153 24.16 18.46 5.64
C ARG A 153 22.93 18.79 4.79
N THR A 154 21.75 18.43 5.26
CA THR A 154 20.47 18.76 4.59
C THR A 154 20.33 20.27 4.37
N ARG A 155 20.70 21.08 5.37
CA ARG A 155 20.68 22.55 5.27
C ARG A 155 21.74 23.09 4.31
N GLU A 156 22.94 22.51 4.31
CA GLU A 156 24.00 22.86 3.35
C GLU A 156 23.61 22.57 1.91
N LEU A 157 22.78 21.54 1.69
CA LEU A 157 22.22 21.18 0.39
C LEU A 157 21.07 22.09 -0.05
N GLY A 158 20.70 23.08 0.77
CA GLY A 158 19.63 24.04 0.46
C GLY A 158 18.22 23.56 0.82
N LEU A 159 18.09 22.46 1.57
CA LEU A 159 16.82 21.96 2.07
C LEU A 159 16.61 22.32 3.54
N PHE A 160 15.35 22.25 3.98
CA PHE A 160 14.97 22.43 5.37
C PHE A 160 14.74 21.07 6.02
N ALA A 161 15.29 20.88 7.23
CA ALA A 161 15.04 19.72 8.07
C ALA A 161 14.31 20.17 9.35
N GLU A 162 13.00 19.97 9.39
CA GLU A 162 12.11 20.39 10.47
C GLU A 162 11.85 19.22 11.43
N PRO A 163 12.14 19.35 12.74
CA PRO A 163 11.83 18.29 13.70
C PRO A 163 10.32 18.15 13.88
N LEU A 164 9.84 16.91 13.97
CA LEU A 164 8.46 16.55 14.24
C LEU A 164 8.36 15.63 15.45
N VAL A 165 7.20 15.63 16.11
CA VAL A 165 6.88 14.69 17.20
C VAL A 165 6.67 13.28 16.66
N ALA A 166 6.00 13.17 15.51
CA ALA A 166 5.78 11.93 14.76
C ALA A 166 5.49 12.27 13.30
N SER A 167 5.62 11.29 12.40
CA SER A 167 5.10 11.43 11.03
C SER A 167 3.57 11.50 11.07
N PRO A 168 2.92 12.36 10.25
CA PRO A 168 1.47 12.32 10.05
C PRO A 168 0.99 11.00 9.45
N TYR A 169 1.91 10.19 8.89
CA TYR A 169 1.66 8.84 8.36
C TYR A 169 2.19 7.76 9.31
N ALA A 170 2.10 7.97 10.63
CA ALA A 170 2.45 6.93 11.59
C ALA A 170 1.54 5.70 11.39
N ALA A 171 2.14 4.51 11.39
CA ALA A 171 1.44 3.25 11.09
C ALA A 171 0.24 3.02 12.02
N GLU A 172 -0.90 2.63 11.43
CA GLU A 172 -2.12 2.23 12.12
C GLU A 172 -2.07 0.75 12.58
N PRO A 173 -2.94 0.30 13.50
CA PRO A 173 -2.88 -1.05 14.05
C PRO A 173 -2.99 -2.16 12.99
N GLU A 174 -2.00 -3.05 13.03
CA GLU A 174 -1.71 -4.05 12.00
C GLU A 174 -2.48 -5.37 12.21
N VAL A 175 -2.98 -5.96 11.12
CA VAL A 175 -3.26 -7.40 11.04
C VAL A 175 -1.93 -8.12 11.26
N THR A 176 -1.88 -8.97 12.28
CA THR A 176 -0.65 -9.70 12.67
C THR A 176 -0.82 -11.21 12.71
N HIS A 177 -1.96 -11.71 12.23
CA HIS A 177 -2.26 -13.13 12.22
C HIS A 177 -1.75 -13.78 10.94
N ALA A 178 -1.01 -14.88 11.07
CA ALA A 178 -0.51 -15.64 9.92
C ALA A 178 -1.61 -16.55 9.35
N ALA A 179 -1.64 -16.70 8.02
CA ALA A 179 -2.45 -17.66 7.31
C ALA A 179 -1.85 -19.08 7.44
N ASP A 180 -1.74 -19.56 8.67
CA ASP A 180 -1.21 -20.87 9.03
C ASP A 180 -2.23 -22.01 8.80
N GLU A 181 -1.88 -23.24 9.15
CA GLU A 181 -2.81 -24.37 9.00
C GLU A 181 -4.10 -24.22 9.81
N GLY A 182 -4.09 -23.45 10.91
CA GLY A 182 -5.28 -23.10 11.66
C GLY A 182 -6.23 -22.23 10.84
N PHE A 183 -5.69 -21.17 10.21
CA PHE A 183 -6.46 -20.33 9.27
C PHE A 183 -7.06 -21.16 8.13
N TRP A 184 -6.27 -22.03 7.49
CA TRP A 184 -6.76 -22.89 6.40
C TRP A 184 -7.78 -23.94 6.89
N ALA A 185 -7.67 -24.41 8.12
CA ALA A 185 -8.67 -25.29 8.72
C ALA A 185 -10.01 -24.56 8.96
N SER A 186 -9.98 -23.28 9.36
CA SER A 186 -11.17 -22.45 9.47
C SER A 186 -11.85 -22.26 8.11
N ILE A 187 -11.09 -21.98 7.05
CA ILE A 187 -11.63 -21.90 5.67
C ILE A 187 -12.30 -23.22 5.26
N ARG A 188 -11.65 -24.37 5.51
CA ARG A 188 -12.25 -25.68 5.22
C ARG A 188 -13.55 -25.92 5.99
N THR A 189 -13.63 -25.43 7.22
CA THR A 189 -14.83 -25.53 8.05
C THR A 189 -15.97 -24.69 7.49
N GLU A 190 -15.70 -23.45 7.09
CA GLU A 190 -16.68 -22.60 6.43
C GLU A 190 -17.18 -23.22 5.11
N LEU A 191 -16.28 -23.74 4.27
CA LEU A 191 -16.61 -24.43 3.01
C LEU A 191 -17.37 -25.75 3.21
N ALA A 192 -17.33 -26.38 4.38
CA ALA A 192 -18.17 -27.55 4.66
C ALA A 192 -19.65 -27.17 4.87
N THR A 193 -19.92 -25.91 5.21
CA THR A 193 -21.29 -25.41 5.45
C THR A 193 -21.83 -24.53 4.33
N ARG A 194 -20.96 -24.08 3.43
CA ARG A 194 -21.26 -23.13 2.34
C ARG A 194 -20.84 -23.73 1.00
N GLN A 195 -21.47 -23.27 -0.08
CA GLN A 195 -21.10 -23.72 -1.44
C GLN A 195 -19.78 -23.11 -1.94
N GLY A 196 -19.39 -21.97 -1.38
CA GLY A 196 -18.16 -21.28 -1.70
C GLY A 196 -17.85 -20.18 -0.70
N LEU A 197 -16.71 -19.53 -0.91
CA LEU A 197 -16.27 -18.32 -0.22
C LEU A 197 -15.61 -17.41 -1.26
N LEU A 198 -15.57 -16.11 -0.98
CA LEU A 198 -14.82 -15.16 -1.79
C LEU A 198 -13.53 -14.81 -1.02
N LEU A 199 -12.39 -14.91 -1.69
CA LEU A 199 -11.08 -14.55 -1.15
C LEU A 199 -10.58 -13.30 -1.89
N GLU A 200 -10.34 -12.27 -1.11
CA GLU A 200 -9.63 -11.07 -1.51
C GLU A 200 -8.14 -11.26 -1.17
N GLU A 201 -7.29 -11.09 -2.17
CA GLU A 201 -5.85 -11.19 -2.06
C GLU A 201 -5.24 -9.82 -2.37
N THR A 202 -4.76 -9.13 -1.35
CA THR A 202 -4.14 -7.81 -1.49
C THR A 202 -2.62 -7.96 -1.47
N HIS A 203 -1.99 -7.72 -2.63
CA HIS A 203 -0.52 -7.72 -2.80
C HIS A 203 0.09 -6.33 -2.62
N PHE A 204 -0.69 -5.34 -3.04
CA PHE A 204 -0.40 -3.92 -2.96
C PHE A 204 -1.62 -3.25 -2.37
N VAL A 205 -1.45 -2.15 -1.64
CA VAL A 205 -2.57 -1.37 -1.08
C VAL A 205 -3.61 -1.00 -2.16
N SER A 206 -3.17 -0.89 -3.42
CA SER A 206 -3.97 -0.47 -4.57
C SER A 206 -4.29 -1.57 -5.60
N ALA A 207 -3.85 -2.81 -5.39
CA ALA A 207 -4.07 -3.90 -6.33
C ALA A 207 -4.49 -5.19 -5.62
N THR A 208 -5.74 -5.55 -5.87
CA THR A 208 -6.41 -6.70 -5.29
C THR A 208 -6.69 -7.74 -6.36
N ARG A 209 -6.50 -9.02 -6.01
CA ARG A 209 -6.95 -10.16 -6.82
C ARG A 209 -8.09 -10.85 -6.09
N TRP A 210 -9.09 -11.27 -6.85
CA TRP A 210 -10.26 -11.95 -6.30
C TRP A 210 -10.31 -13.40 -6.75
N HIS A 211 -10.52 -14.28 -5.79
CA HIS A 211 -10.61 -15.72 -6.00
C HIS A 211 -11.90 -16.24 -5.40
N ARG A 212 -12.63 -17.07 -6.13
CA ARG A 212 -13.71 -17.84 -5.56
C ARG A 212 -13.18 -19.17 -5.05
N LEU A 213 -13.34 -19.43 -3.75
CA LEU A 213 -12.92 -20.66 -3.10
C LEU A 213 -14.05 -21.68 -3.08
N THR A 214 -13.72 -22.90 -3.45
CA THR A 214 -14.55 -24.10 -3.28
C THR A 214 -13.72 -25.19 -2.61
N ALA A 215 -14.39 -26.24 -2.12
CA ALA A 215 -13.69 -27.38 -1.54
C ALA A 215 -12.69 -28.02 -2.53
N ASP A 216 -13.00 -27.97 -3.83
CA ASP A 216 -12.20 -28.61 -4.89
C ASP A 216 -10.98 -27.77 -5.32
N ASN A 217 -11.08 -26.44 -5.28
CA ASN A 217 -10.03 -25.56 -5.80
C ASN A 217 -9.10 -24.96 -4.73
N LEU A 218 -9.43 -25.09 -3.44
CA LEU A 218 -8.74 -24.42 -2.34
C LEU A 218 -7.22 -24.60 -2.38
N ASN A 219 -6.75 -25.83 -2.60
CA ASN A 219 -5.32 -26.12 -2.62
C ASN A 219 -4.60 -25.48 -3.82
N SER A 220 -5.27 -25.41 -4.97
CA SER A 220 -4.72 -24.79 -6.17
C SER A 220 -4.63 -23.27 -6.01
N VAL A 221 -5.68 -22.65 -5.45
CA VAL A 221 -5.67 -21.20 -5.16
C VAL A 221 -4.58 -20.89 -4.16
N ARG A 222 -4.51 -21.62 -3.03
CA ARG A 222 -3.48 -21.45 -2.01
C ARG A 222 -2.05 -21.51 -2.57
N ALA A 223 -1.78 -22.43 -3.48
CA ALA A 223 -0.45 -22.58 -4.08
C ALA A 223 -0.09 -21.43 -5.06
N GLY A 224 -1.09 -20.71 -5.57
CA GLY A 224 -0.91 -19.58 -6.49
C GLY A 224 -0.95 -18.21 -5.82
N LEU A 225 -1.15 -18.15 -4.49
CA LEU A 225 -1.16 -16.88 -3.77
C LEU A 225 0.25 -16.26 -3.77
N GLY A 226 0.32 -14.96 -4.01
CA GLY A 226 1.57 -14.23 -3.94
C GLY A 226 2.05 -14.11 -2.49
N PRO A 227 3.37 -14.07 -2.29
CA PRO A 227 3.98 -14.06 -0.97
C PRO A 227 3.50 -12.85 -0.17
N ARG A 228 3.22 -13.05 1.14
CA ARG A 228 2.94 -11.95 2.08
C ARG A 228 1.69 -11.11 1.79
N ALA A 229 0.82 -11.61 0.92
CA ALA A 229 -0.47 -11.01 0.67
C ALA A 229 -1.35 -11.00 1.93
N LEU A 230 -2.12 -9.93 2.10
CA LEU A 230 -3.23 -9.91 3.03
C LEU A 230 -4.38 -10.71 2.41
N LEU A 231 -4.85 -11.71 3.14
CA LEU A 231 -5.96 -12.58 2.76
C LEU A 231 -7.18 -12.19 3.57
N THR A 232 -8.19 -11.66 2.89
CA THR A 232 -9.48 -11.31 3.49
C THR A 232 -10.57 -12.20 2.92
N VAL A 233 -11.22 -12.97 3.79
CA VAL A 233 -12.23 -13.97 3.40
C VAL A 233 -13.61 -13.40 3.63
N TRP A 234 -14.44 -13.47 2.59
CA TRP A 234 -15.80 -12.95 2.55
C TRP A 234 -16.81 -14.08 2.32
N PRO A 235 -18.10 -13.85 2.63
CA PRO A 235 -19.17 -14.72 2.14
C PRO A 235 -19.12 -14.88 0.61
N ASP A 236 -19.66 -15.98 0.08
CA ASP A 236 -19.73 -16.20 -1.37
C ASP A 236 -20.59 -15.15 -2.08
N LEU A 237 -20.42 -15.09 -3.40
CA LEU A 237 -21.23 -14.26 -4.29
C LEU A 237 -22.71 -14.68 -4.26
N GLN A 238 -23.62 -13.71 -4.34
CA GLN A 238 -25.05 -13.97 -4.40
C GLN A 238 -25.51 -14.24 -5.84
N PRO A 239 -26.21 -15.37 -6.12
CA PRO A 239 -26.69 -15.68 -7.46
C PRO A 239 -27.75 -14.69 -7.99
N ASP A 240 -28.49 -14.03 -7.10
CA ASP A 240 -29.48 -13.01 -7.48
C ASP A 240 -28.80 -11.66 -7.67
N VAL A 241 -28.16 -11.48 -8.83
CA VAL A 241 -27.46 -10.23 -9.20
C VAL A 241 -28.41 -9.04 -9.18
N GLY A 242 -29.69 -9.23 -9.55
CA GLY A 242 -30.69 -8.17 -9.54
C GLY A 242 -30.99 -7.65 -8.12
N ALA A 243 -31.07 -8.56 -7.15
CA ALA A 243 -31.21 -8.19 -5.75
C ALA A 243 -30.00 -7.40 -5.23
N VAL A 244 -28.78 -7.81 -5.59
CA VAL A 244 -27.54 -7.09 -5.22
C VAL A 244 -27.55 -5.67 -5.79
N LEU A 245 -27.86 -5.50 -7.08
CA LEU A 245 -27.94 -4.19 -7.73
C LEU A 245 -29.03 -3.29 -7.13
N THR A 246 -30.12 -3.88 -6.64
CA THR A 246 -31.22 -3.13 -6.00
C THR A 246 -30.87 -2.71 -4.57
N ALA A 247 -29.97 -3.45 -3.92
CA ALA A 247 -29.54 -3.20 -2.54
C ALA A 247 -28.33 -2.26 -2.43
N LEU A 248 -27.87 -1.68 -3.54
CA LEU A 248 -26.72 -0.76 -3.54
C LEU A 248 -27.02 0.49 -2.68
N PRO A 249 -26.04 0.96 -1.90
CA PRO A 249 -26.24 2.07 -0.97
C PRO A 249 -26.16 3.42 -1.70
N TYR A 250 -27.06 4.36 -1.37
CA TYR A 250 -27.30 5.58 -2.17
C TYR A 250 -26.16 6.62 -2.23
N GLU A 251 -25.18 6.61 -1.32
CA GLU A 251 -24.13 7.65 -1.21
C GLU A 251 -22.78 7.07 -0.77
N TRP A 252 -22.24 6.10 -1.49
CA TRP A 252 -20.99 5.44 -1.07
C TRP A 252 -20.19 4.91 -2.25
N HIS A 253 -18.87 4.91 -2.10
CA HIS A 253 -18.01 4.12 -2.98
C HIS A 253 -18.08 2.66 -2.57
N ILE A 254 -18.29 1.78 -3.56
CA ILE A 254 -18.34 0.34 -3.34
C ILE A 254 -17.32 -0.37 -4.22
N GLU A 255 -16.90 -1.53 -3.75
CA GLU A 255 -16.28 -2.54 -4.59
C GLU A 255 -17.35 -3.52 -5.05
N PHE A 256 -17.63 -3.55 -6.35
CA PHE A 256 -18.58 -4.48 -6.94
C PHE A 256 -17.84 -5.66 -7.55
N VAL A 257 -18.06 -6.87 -7.04
CA VAL A 257 -17.37 -8.10 -7.47
C VAL A 257 -18.38 -9.08 -8.06
N TRP A 258 -18.07 -9.69 -9.20
CA TRP A 258 -18.97 -10.65 -9.85
C TRP A 258 -18.24 -11.80 -10.55
N GLU A 259 -18.92 -12.93 -10.65
CA GLU A 259 -18.49 -14.09 -11.44
C GLU A 259 -19.23 -14.08 -12.77
N THR A 260 -18.49 -14.08 -13.89
CA THR A 260 -19.06 -14.22 -15.24
C THR A 260 -19.46 -15.67 -15.52
N LYS A 261 -20.26 -15.91 -16.57
CA LYS A 261 -20.72 -17.27 -16.95
C LYS A 261 -19.62 -18.28 -17.22
N ASP A 262 -18.42 -17.83 -17.61
CA ASP A 262 -17.24 -18.66 -17.82
C ASP A 262 -16.46 -18.96 -16.52
N GLY A 263 -16.91 -18.45 -15.38
CA GLY A 263 -16.30 -18.64 -14.07
C GLY A 263 -15.19 -17.63 -13.74
N THR A 264 -14.97 -16.61 -14.59
CA THR A 264 -13.99 -15.55 -14.31
C THR A 264 -14.53 -14.60 -13.24
N ILE A 265 -13.70 -14.24 -12.26
CA ILE A 265 -14.04 -13.19 -11.29
C ILE A 265 -13.60 -11.84 -11.83
N ARG A 266 -14.50 -10.88 -11.79
CA ARG A 266 -14.27 -9.48 -12.16
C ARG A 266 -14.69 -8.59 -11.00
N HIS A 267 -14.13 -7.38 -10.99
CA HIS A 267 -14.42 -6.38 -9.98
C HIS A 267 -14.29 -4.98 -10.56
N VAL A 268 -14.98 -4.03 -9.93
CA VAL A 268 -14.89 -2.61 -10.26
C VAL A 268 -15.24 -1.78 -9.02
N THR A 269 -14.46 -0.73 -8.79
CA THR A 269 -14.79 0.31 -7.81
C THR A 269 -15.66 1.37 -8.48
N VAL A 270 -16.82 1.69 -7.89
CA VAL A 270 -17.74 2.70 -8.42
C VAL A 270 -18.34 3.57 -7.33
N ASP A 271 -18.72 4.78 -7.71
CA ASP A 271 -19.55 5.68 -6.89
C ASP A 271 -21.04 5.65 -7.33
N GLU A 272 -21.89 6.36 -6.58
CA GLU A 272 -23.33 6.41 -6.81
C GLU A 272 -23.73 6.94 -8.20
N THR A 273 -22.87 7.73 -8.84
CA THR A 273 -23.13 8.28 -10.18
C THR A 273 -22.98 7.23 -11.27
N GLN A 274 -22.21 6.17 -11.00
CA GLN A 274 -21.85 5.12 -11.95
C GLN A 274 -22.70 3.85 -11.81
N TYR A 275 -23.56 3.74 -10.79
CA TYR A 275 -24.35 2.53 -10.53
C TYR A 275 -25.26 2.10 -11.68
N GLN A 276 -25.72 3.05 -12.50
CA GLN A 276 -26.58 2.75 -13.65
C GLN A 276 -25.84 1.93 -14.71
N GLU A 277 -24.51 2.00 -14.76
CA GLU A 277 -23.67 1.26 -15.70
C GLU A 277 -23.36 -0.16 -15.21
N LEU A 278 -23.44 -0.41 -13.90
CA LEU A 278 -23.17 -1.75 -13.32
C LEU A 278 -24.08 -2.83 -13.89
N ALA A 279 -25.36 -2.53 -14.09
CA ALA A 279 -26.30 -3.50 -14.66
C ALA A 279 -25.90 -3.95 -16.07
N ALA A 280 -25.29 -3.06 -16.87
CA ALA A 280 -24.77 -3.38 -18.18
C ALA A 280 -23.44 -4.14 -18.09
N LEU A 281 -22.55 -3.74 -17.18
CA LEU A 281 -21.25 -4.38 -16.96
C LEU A 281 -21.38 -5.81 -16.42
N ALA A 282 -22.37 -6.05 -15.56
CA ALA A 282 -22.66 -7.34 -14.94
C ALA A 282 -23.77 -8.12 -15.66
N ALA A 283 -24.10 -7.76 -16.91
CA ALA A 283 -25.19 -8.40 -17.66
C ALA A 283 -24.96 -9.91 -17.90
N ASP A 284 -23.70 -10.36 -17.90
CA ASP A 284 -23.30 -11.76 -18.02
C ASP A 284 -22.93 -12.40 -16.68
N ALA A 285 -23.15 -11.70 -15.56
CA ALA A 285 -22.84 -12.21 -14.23
C ALA A 285 -23.76 -13.38 -13.84
N ARG A 286 -23.16 -14.42 -13.27
CA ARG A 286 -23.83 -15.55 -12.63
C ARG A 286 -24.14 -15.27 -11.17
N ALA A 287 -23.25 -14.55 -10.50
CA ALA A 287 -23.38 -14.17 -9.09
C ALA A 287 -22.56 -12.91 -8.83
N ALA A 288 -22.94 -12.11 -7.84
CA ALA A 288 -22.26 -10.87 -7.48
C ALA A 288 -22.33 -10.55 -5.99
N CYS A 289 -21.50 -9.62 -5.53
CA CYS A 289 -21.64 -8.93 -4.26
C CYS A 289 -21.17 -7.47 -4.38
N ALA A 290 -21.64 -6.62 -3.47
CA ALA A 290 -21.15 -5.27 -3.28
C ALA A 290 -20.54 -5.17 -1.88
N LEU A 291 -19.32 -4.64 -1.78
CA LEU A 291 -18.57 -4.47 -0.54
C LEU A 291 -18.34 -2.99 -0.29
N SER A 292 -18.46 -2.55 0.96
CA SER A 292 -18.10 -1.19 1.35
C SER A 292 -16.57 -1.02 1.32
N LEU A 293 -16.11 0.14 0.87
CA LEU A 293 -14.69 0.51 0.94
C LEU A 293 -14.28 1.07 2.31
N TYR A 294 -15.25 1.36 3.19
CA TYR A 294 -15.00 1.95 4.50
C TYR A 294 -14.67 0.86 5.52
N ASN A 295 -13.52 0.98 6.17
CA ASN A 295 -12.98 -0.06 7.05
C ASN A 295 -13.92 -0.45 8.21
N ASP A 296 -14.72 0.49 8.72
CA ASP A 296 -15.68 0.26 9.81
C ASP A 296 -16.95 -0.49 9.37
N GLU A 297 -17.24 -0.50 8.06
CA GLU A 297 -18.37 -1.22 7.48
C GLU A 297 -17.96 -2.58 6.88
N ARG A 298 -16.66 -2.82 6.72
CA ARG A 298 -16.11 -4.09 6.24
C ARG A 298 -16.24 -5.17 7.31
N SER A 299 -17.00 -6.22 7.01
CA SER A 299 -17.23 -7.37 7.90
C SER A 299 -16.75 -8.68 7.29
N PRO A 300 -15.42 -8.91 7.19
CA PRO A 300 -14.90 -10.18 6.69
C PRO A 300 -15.14 -11.32 7.68
N LEU A 301 -15.19 -12.56 7.17
CA LEU A 301 -15.30 -13.77 7.97
C LEU A 301 -13.98 -14.11 8.67
N LEU A 302 -12.87 -13.97 7.95
CA LEU A 302 -11.51 -14.26 8.40
C LEU A 302 -10.55 -13.29 7.73
N GLN A 303 -9.45 -12.97 8.43
CA GLN A 303 -8.38 -12.16 7.87
C GLN A 303 -7.03 -12.65 8.40
N ALA A 304 -6.06 -12.84 7.51
CA ALA A 304 -4.71 -13.27 7.87
C ALA A 304 -3.71 -12.90 6.77
N ILE A 305 -2.42 -12.90 7.10
CA ILE A 305 -1.34 -12.61 6.17
C ILE A 305 -0.66 -13.90 5.75
N LEU A 306 -0.43 -14.10 4.46
CA LEU A 306 0.30 -15.25 3.97
C LEU A 306 1.76 -15.22 4.48
N PRO A 307 2.22 -16.18 5.30
CA PRO A 307 3.60 -16.19 5.75
C PRO A 307 4.54 -16.52 4.58
N ASP A 308 5.84 -16.31 4.79
CA ASP A 308 6.85 -16.81 3.87
C ASP A 308 6.83 -18.34 3.78
N SER A 309 7.52 -18.88 2.77
CA SER A 309 7.65 -20.34 2.58
C SER A 309 8.26 -21.10 3.77
N ASP A 310 8.98 -20.39 4.66
CA ASP A 310 9.51 -20.92 5.93
C ASP A 310 8.50 -20.86 7.09
N GLY A 311 7.28 -20.38 6.85
CA GLY A 311 6.21 -20.22 7.82
C GLY A 311 6.35 -18.99 8.72
N VAL A 312 7.36 -18.14 8.51
CA VAL A 312 7.57 -16.94 9.31
C VAL A 312 6.79 -15.76 8.73
N LEU A 313 6.01 -15.11 9.57
CA LEU A 313 5.31 -13.88 9.22
C LEU A 313 6.27 -12.68 9.33
N ARG A 314 6.55 -12.03 8.20
CA ARG A 314 7.41 -10.84 8.11
C ARG A 314 6.71 -9.60 7.56
N ALA A 315 5.52 -9.77 6.98
CA ALA A 315 4.68 -8.68 6.53
C ALA A 315 3.76 -8.18 7.63
N ARG A 316 3.39 -6.91 7.51
CA ARG A 316 2.49 -6.19 8.40
C ARG A 316 1.53 -5.39 7.52
N TRP A 317 0.24 -5.46 7.81
CA TRP A 317 -0.83 -4.87 7.01
C TRP A 317 -1.79 -4.11 7.90
#